data_AF-A0ABC8U3W9-F1
#
_entry.id   AF-A0ABC8U3W9-F1
#
_cell.length_a   1.000
_cell.length_b   1.000
_cell.length_c   1.000
_cell.angle_alpha   90.00
_cell.angle_beta   90.00
_cell.angle_gamma   90.00
#
_symmetry.space_group_name_H-M   'P 1'
#
loop_
_entity.id
_entity.type
_entity.pdbx_description
1 polymer ?
#
loop_
_entity_poly.entity_id
_entity_poly.type
_entity_poly.pdbx_seq_one_letter_code
_entity_poly.pdbx_strand_id
1 'polypeptide(L)' 'MRQVGVLCAAALVALQENVAKLEGDHKKAKVLAEGLNKIKGLKVDVTSVETNIVSSLVMEAQAVGQ' A
#
# COMPACT_ATOMS: atom_id res chain seq x y z
N MET A 1 0.33 -34.58 8.72
CA MET A 1 -0.16 -34.38 7.33
C MET A 1 -1.62 -33.89 7.22
N ARG A 2 -2.32 -33.48 8.30
CA ARG A 2 -3.71 -32.95 8.21
C ARG A 2 -3.79 -31.41 8.33
N GLN A 3 -2.73 -30.76 8.83
CA GLN A 3 -2.67 -29.30 8.98
C GLN A 3 -2.50 -28.55 7.64
N VAL A 4 -1.79 -29.16 6.68
CA VAL A 4 -1.60 -28.57 5.34
C VAL A 4 -2.93 -28.33 4.64
N GLY A 5 -3.92 -29.21 4.83
CA GLY A 5 -5.24 -29.07 4.22
C GLY A 5 -5.97 -27.79 4.63
N VAL A 6 -5.78 -27.32 5.87
CA VAL A 6 -6.40 -26.08 6.36
C VAL A 6 -5.79 -24.85 5.68
N LEU A 7 -4.46 -24.84 5.52
CA LEU A 7 -3.75 -23.77 4.80
C LEU A 7 -4.14 -23.74 3.32
N CYS A 8 -4.24 -24.91 2.68
CA CYS A 8 -4.67 -25.03 1.28
C CYS A 8 -6.11 -24.55 1.08
N ALA A 9 -7.02 -24.86 2.01
CA ALA A 9 -8.39 -24.38 1.95
C ALA A 9 -8.46 -22.84 2.03
N ALA A 10 -7.71 -22.22 2.94
CA ALA A 10 -7.63 -20.76 3.04
C ALA A 10 -7.03 -20.12 1.77
N ALA A 11 -5.99 -20.74 1.20
CA ALA A 11 -5.39 -20.28 -0.05
C ALA A 11 -6.36 -20.35 -1.23
N LEU A 12 -7.17 -21.42 -1.32
CA LEU A 12 -8.19 -21.57 -2.35
C LEU A 12 -9.26 -20.47 -2.26
N VAL A 13 -9.76 -20.19 -1.05
CA VAL A 13 -10.72 -19.11 -0.80
C VAL A 13 -10.11 -17.75 -1.18
N ALA A 14 -8.87 -17.50 -0.79
CA ALA A 14 -8.19 -16.25 -1.14
C ALA A 14 -8.08 -16.06 -2.67
N LEU A 15 -7.77 -17.11 -3.42
CA LEU A 15 -7.70 -17.05 -4.88
C LEU A 15 -9.07 -16.83 -5.54
N GLN A 16 -10.13 -17.42 -4.98
CA GLN A 16 -11.48 -17.29 -5.55
C GLN A 16 -12.14 -15.96 -5.22
N GLU A 17 -11.97 -15.44 -4.01
CA GLU A 17 -12.75 -14.32 -3.51
C GLU A 17 -11.98 -12.99 -3.42
N ASN A 18 -10.64 -13.02 -3.35
CA ASN A 18 -9.86 -11.81 -3.06
C ASN A 18 -9.12 -11.21 -4.25
N VAL A 19 -8.96 -11.93 -5.37
CA VAL A 19 -8.25 -11.41 -6.56
C VAL A 19 -8.93 -10.16 -7.12
N ALA A 20 -10.27 -10.15 -7.19
CA ALA A 20 -11.03 -8.98 -7.63
C ALA A 20 -10.87 -7.75 -6.71
N LYS A 21 -10.47 -7.95 -5.44
CA LYS A 21 -10.31 -6.87 -4.46
C LYS A 21 -8.98 -6.11 -4.64
N LEU A 22 -7.99 -6.69 -5.33
CA LEU A 22 -6.67 -6.10 -5.55
C LEU A 22 -6.75 -4.75 -6.28
N GLU A 23 -7.65 -4.61 -7.25
CA GLU A 23 -7.87 -3.33 -7.94
C GLU A 23 -8.28 -2.22 -6.96
N GLY A 24 -9.12 -2.56 -5.98
CA GLY A 24 -9.53 -1.64 -4.93
C GLY A 24 -8.34 -1.20 -4.06
N ASP A 25 -7.42 -2.11 -3.78
CA ASP A 25 -6.22 -1.79 -3.00
C ASP A 25 -5.23 -0.93 -3.80
N HIS A 26 -5.13 -1.13 -5.11
CA HIS A 26 -4.33 -0.25 -5.99
C HIS A 26 -4.89 1.17 -6.01
N LYS A 27 -6.23 1.32 -6.12
CA LYS A 27 -6.90 2.64 -6.06
C LYS A 27 -6.65 3.33 -4.73
N LYS A 28 -6.79 2.61 -3.61
CA LYS A 28 -6.53 3.16 -2.26
C LYS A 28 -5.08 3.58 -2.10
N ALA A 29 -4.12 2.80 -2.59
CA ALA A 29 -2.71 3.14 -2.53
C ALA A 29 -2.39 4.43 -3.30
N LYS A 30 -2.97 4.63 -4.50
CA LYS A 30 -2.84 5.89 -5.24
C LYS A 30 -3.40 7.08 -4.45
N VAL A 31 -4.61 6.95 -3.91
CA VAL A 31 -5.22 7.99 -3.06
C VAL A 31 -4.36 8.28 -1.82
N LEU A 32 -3.82 7.24 -1.18
CA LEU A 32 -2.94 7.38 -0.03
C LEU A 32 -1.64 8.13 -0.41
N ALA A 33 -1.02 7.76 -1.53
CA ALA A 33 0.20 8.41 -2.02
C ALA A 33 -0.01 9.91 -2.31
N GLU A 34 -1.12 10.25 -2.97
CA GLU A 34 -1.51 11.64 -3.21
C GLU A 34 -1.76 12.42 -1.91
N GLY A 35 -2.38 11.78 -0.92
CA GLY A 35 -2.61 12.36 0.40
C GLY A 35 -1.32 12.62 1.17
N LEU A 36 -0.44 11.61 1.22
CA LEU A 36 0.85 11.70 1.91
C LEU A 36 1.76 12.76 1.28
N ASN A 37 1.75 12.91 -0.05
CA ASN A 37 2.56 13.91 -0.75
C ASN A 37 2.15 15.37 -0.46
N LYS A 38 0.98 15.60 0.17
CA LYS A 38 0.52 16.93 0.60
C LYS A 38 1.04 17.30 1.99
N ILE A 39 1.58 16.35 2.74
CA ILE A 39 2.08 16.56 4.11
C ILE A 39 3.49 17.13 4.03
N LYS A 40 3.70 18.31 4.64
CA LYS A 40 5.04 18.91 4.75
C LYS A 40 5.98 17.96 5.51
N GLY A 41 7.16 17.71 4.96
CA GLY A 41 8.13 16.77 5.54
C GLY A 41 7.99 15.33 5.04
N LEU A 42 7.02 15.03 4.17
CA LEU A 42 6.92 13.76 3.47
C LEU A 42 7.05 13.98 1.97
N LYS A 43 7.79 13.10 1.30
CA LYS A 43 7.89 13.06 -0.15
C LYS A 43 7.49 11.68 -0.65
N VAL A 44 6.54 11.63 -1.57
CA VAL A 44 6.06 10.39 -2.19
C VAL A 44 6.08 10.56 -3.70
N ASP A 45 6.63 9.59 -4.41
CA ASP A 45 6.54 9.54 -5.86
C ASP A 45 5.25 8.83 -6.29
N VAL A 46 4.19 9.62 -6.48
CA VAL A 46 2.84 9.12 -6.79
C VAL A 46 2.80 8.34 -8.11
N THR A 47 3.62 8.72 -9.10
CA THR A 47 3.62 8.05 -10.41
C THR A 47 4.25 6.66 -10.37
N SER A 48 5.01 6.35 -9.31
CA SER A 48 5.59 5.02 -9.09
C SER A 48 4.63 4.03 -8.42
N VAL A 49 3.47 4.50 -7.93
CA VAL A 49 2.51 3.67 -7.17
C VAL A 49 1.55 2.97 -8.13
N GLU A 50 1.91 1.77 -8.56
CA GLU A 50 1.10 0.96 -9.49
C GLU A 50 0.25 -0.12 -8.82
N THR A 51 0.66 -0.58 -7.63
CA THR A 51 -0.01 -1.66 -6.88
C THR A 51 -0.54 -1.15 -5.54
N ASN A 52 -0.59 -1.99 -4.51
CA ASN A 52 -1.09 -1.65 -3.17
C ASN A 52 0.00 -1.12 -2.21
N ILE A 53 1.23 -0.90 -2.68
CA ILE A 53 2.37 -0.47 -1.83
C ILE A 53 2.74 0.98 -2.14
N VAL A 54 2.94 1.78 -1.09
CA VAL A 54 3.38 3.18 -1.18
C VAL A 54 4.66 3.33 -0.35
N SER A 55 5.72 3.84 -0.98
CA SER A 55 6.96 4.20 -0.30
C SER A 55 7.03 5.71 -0.14
N SER A 56 7.44 6.17 1.04
CA SER A 56 7.60 7.60 1.34
C SER A 56 8.97 7.87 1.96
N LEU A 57 9.51 9.04 1.66
CA LEU A 57 10.71 9.57 2.31
C LEU A 57 10.29 10.61 3.34
N VAL A 58 10.82 10.46 4.55
CA VAL A 58 10.71 11.48 5.59
C VAL A 58 11.82 12.49 5.34
N MET A 59 11.44 13.73 5.08
CA MET A 59 12.36 14.86 4.96
C MET A 59 12.46 15.51 6.34
N GLU A 60 13.68 15.68 6.85
CA GLU A 60 13.87 16.51 8.03
C GLU A 60 13.36 17.92 7.76
N ALA A 61 12.57 18.45 8.70
CA ALA A 61 12.14 19.83 8.65
C ALA A 61 13.39 20.72 8.72
N GLN A 62 13.62 21.55 7.70
CA GLN A 62 14.54 22.66 7.87
C GLN A 62 14.00 23.49 9.03
N ALA A 63 14.75 23.56 10.12
CA ALA A 63 14.49 24.50 11.19
C ALA A 63 14.33 25.87 10.53
N VAL A 64 13.13 26.45 10.65
CA VAL A 64 12.92 27.85 10.33
C VAL A 64 13.68 28.63 11.40
N GLY A 65 14.98 28.79 11.17
CA GLY A 65 15.82 29.71 11.90
C GLY A 65 15.34 31.12 11.57
N GLN A 66 14.89 31.81 12.61
CA GLN A 66 14.72 33.25 12.63
C GLN A 66 16.05 33.97 12.33
#